data_AF-A0A973J6I8-F1
#
_entry.id   AF-A0A973J6I8-F1
#
_cell.length_a   1.000
_cell.length_b   1.000
_cell.length_c   1.000
_cell.angle_alpha   90.00
_cell.angle_beta   90.00
_cell.angle_gamma   90.00
#
_symmetry.space_group_name_H-M   'P 1'
#
loop_
_entity.id
_entity.type
_entity.pdbx_description
1 polymer ?
#
loop_
_entity_poly.entity_id
_entity_poly.type
_entity_poly.pdbx_seq_one_letter_code
_entity_poly.pdbx_strand_id
1 'polypeptide(L)'
;MSLIFVFLDGVGMAPAGALNPLSTTPMRHVRALLGAPLTSEAVQSRPTLLLRAIDAALGVDGLPQSGTGHVALLAGVNAPALHGRHQPNFPPVALRPLLAERSLFRQARQAGHAVAFANAFSPGYWQAIETRRLRRSASVIAAEGAGLQLRTLEDLAAGRALS
;
A
#
# COMPACT_ATOMS: atom_id res chain seq x y z
N MET A 1 -6.84 -20.79 0.61
CA MET A 1 -6.59 -19.76 -0.42
C MET A 1 -5.65 -18.73 0.18
N SER A 2 -4.66 -18.26 -0.57
CA SER A 2 -3.70 -17.25 -0.10
C SER A 2 -3.95 -15.95 -0.85
N LEU A 3 -3.87 -14.81 -0.16
CA LEU A 3 -3.94 -13.49 -0.74
C LEU A 3 -2.58 -12.81 -0.62
N ILE A 4 -2.08 -12.30 -1.75
CA ILE A 4 -0.87 -11.46 -1.78
C ILE A 4 -1.31 -10.06 -2.17
N PHE A 5 -1.00 -9.10 -1.30
CA PHE A 5 -1.26 -7.69 -1.55
C PHE A 5 0.07 -6.96 -1.79
N VAL A 6 0.23 -6.38 -2.98
CA VAL A 6 1.41 -5.60 -3.36
C VAL A 6 0.94 -4.18 -3.64
N PHE A 7 1.57 -3.22 -2.96
CA PHE A 7 1.34 -1.80 -3.18
C PHE A 7 2.65 -1.13 -3.57
N LEU A 8 2.63 -0.40 -4.70
CA LEU A 8 3.77 0.35 -5.21
C LEU A 8 3.50 1.85 -4.99
N ASP A 9 4.24 2.46 -4.07
CA ASP A 9 4.10 3.88 -3.77
C ASP A 9 4.62 4.73 -4.92
N GLY A 10 3.96 5.87 -5.17
CA GLY A 10 4.34 6.81 -6.23
C GLY A 10 4.08 6.34 -7.66
N VAL A 11 3.43 5.19 -7.87
CA VAL A 11 3.15 4.66 -9.20
C VAL A 11 1.68 4.88 -9.58
N GLY A 12 1.46 5.75 -10.57
CA GLY A 12 0.16 5.98 -11.19
C GLY A 12 -0.03 5.16 -12.48
N MET A 13 -1.28 5.07 -12.94
CA MET A 13 -1.60 4.53 -14.26
C MET A 13 -1.57 5.65 -15.30
N ALA A 14 -0.91 5.42 -16.43
CA ALA A 14 -0.78 6.39 -17.51
C ALA A 14 -0.89 5.69 -18.89
N PRO A 15 -1.17 6.44 -19.96
CA PRO A 15 -1.14 5.94 -21.33
C PRO A 15 0.21 5.34 -21.73
N ALA A 16 0.20 4.52 -22.78
CA ALA A 16 1.42 4.03 -23.39
C ALA A 16 2.27 5.18 -23.95
N GLY A 17 3.60 5.07 -23.83
CA GLY A 17 4.50 6.12 -24.31
C GLY A 17 5.95 5.95 -23.86
N ALA A 18 6.87 6.65 -24.54
CA ALA A 18 8.30 6.55 -24.27
C ALA A 18 8.70 7.01 -22.86
N LEU A 19 7.94 7.94 -22.27
CA LEU A 19 8.15 8.46 -20.91
C LEU A 19 7.47 7.60 -19.83
N ASN A 20 6.65 6.62 -20.21
CA ASN A 20 6.00 5.73 -19.27
C ASN A 20 6.84 4.45 -19.12
N PRO A 21 7.57 4.25 -18.01
CA PRO A 21 8.38 3.05 -17.83
C PRO A 21 7.53 1.77 -17.80
N LEU A 22 6.25 1.84 -17.42
CA LEU A 22 5.36 0.68 -17.44
C LEU A 22 4.93 0.27 -18.87
N SER A 23 5.12 1.16 -19.85
CA SER A 23 4.90 0.89 -21.27
C SER A 23 6.09 0.15 -21.90
N THR A 24 7.31 0.55 -21.55
CA THR A 24 8.54 0.12 -22.23
C THR A 24 9.27 -1.01 -21.51
N THR A 25 9.10 -1.13 -20.19
CA THR A 25 9.77 -2.17 -19.38
C THR A 25 9.24 -3.56 -19.75
N PRO A 26 10.13 -4.56 -19.97
CA PRO A 26 9.72 -5.92 -20.32
C PRO A 26 9.20 -6.71 -19.09
N MET A 27 8.03 -6.34 -18.59
CA MET A 27 7.35 -6.99 -17.45
C MET A 27 6.68 -8.30 -17.87
N ARG A 28 7.47 -9.37 -18.08
CA ARG A 28 7.01 -10.65 -18.66
C ARG A 28 5.73 -11.21 -18.05
N HIS A 29 5.63 -11.27 -16.72
CA HIS A 29 4.47 -11.89 -16.05
C HIS A 29 3.23 -11.00 -16.13
N VAL A 30 3.41 -9.68 -15.99
CA VAL A 30 2.31 -8.72 -16.13
C VAL A 30 1.77 -8.75 -17.56
N ARG A 31 2.65 -8.77 -18.57
CA ARG A 31 2.24 -8.87 -19.98
C ARG A 31 1.54 -10.20 -20.27
N ALA A 32 2.00 -11.32 -19.71
CA ALA A 32 1.33 -12.61 -19.84
C ALA A 32 -0.08 -12.59 -19.21
N LEU A 33 -0.26 -11.90 -18.08
CA LEU A 33 -1.55 -11.76 -17.41
C LEU A 33 -2.50 -10.80 -18.15
N LEU A 34 -2.01 -9.63 -18.55
CA LEU A 34 -2.83 -8.58 -19.15
C LEU A 34 -3.02 -8.74 -20.67
N GLY A 35 -2.14 -9.48 -21.34
CA GLY A 35 -1.99 -9.46 -22.80
C GLY A 35 -1.35 -8.18 -23.35
N ALA A 36 -0.96 -7.25 -22.48
CA ALA A 36 -0.49 -5.90 -22.82
C ALA A 36 0.44 -5.33 -21.74
N PRO A 37 1.15 -4.22 -22.01
CA PRO A 37 1.83 -3.44 -20.97
C PRO A 37 0.87 -2.94 -19.87
N LEU A 38 1.39 -2.56 -18.69
CA LEU A 38 0.57 -2.03 -17.59
C LEU A 38 0.31 -0.54 -17.81
N THR A 39 -0.60 -0.24 -18.74
CA THR A 39 -0.98 1.13 -19.11
C THR A 39 -2.50 1.30 -19.05
N SER A 40 -3.00 2.54 -19.16
CA SER A 40 -4.45 2.81 -19.09
C SER A 40 -5.26 2.14 -20.19
N GLU A 41 -4.66 1.84 -21.34
CA GLU A 41 -5.29 1.13 -22.46
C GLU A 41 -5.53 -0.35 -22.13
N ALA A 42 -4.83 -0.93 -21.15
CA ALA A 42 -4.96 -2.33 -20.76
C ALA A 42 -6.08 -2.59 -19.74
N VAL A 43 -6.82 -1.55 -19.32
CA VAL A 43 -7.96 -1.65 -18.39
C VAL A 43 -8.96 -2.69 -18.91
N GLN A 44 -9.27 -3.67 -18.06
CA GLN A 44 -10.08 -4.82 -18.45
C GLN A 44 -10.72 -5.48 -17.23
N SER A 45 -11.78 -6.23 -17.48
CA SER A 45 -12.44 -7.07 -16.48
C SER A 45 -12.80 -8.41 -17.11
N ARG A 46 -12.26 -9.50 -16.55
CA ARG A 46 -12.58 -10.88 -16.90
C ARG A 46 -12.64 -11.74 -15.62
N PRO A 47 -13.23 -12.95 -15.61
CA PRO A 47 -13.56 -13.67 -14.39
C PRO A 47 -12.41 -13.86 -13.36
N THR A 48 -11.16 -13.91 -13.82
CA THR A 48 -9.97 -14.11 -12.98
C THR A 48 -9.01 -12.92 -12.94
N LEU A 49 -9.34 -11.80 -13.59
CA LEU A 49 -8.48 -10.63 -13.69
C LEU A 49 -9.29 -9.33 -13.76
N LEU A 50 -8.92 -8.39 -12.91
CA LEU A 50 -9.39 -7.01 -12.96
C LEU A 50 -8.18 -6.08 -13.03
N LEU A 51 -8.16 -5.21 -14.04
CA LEU A 51 -7.31 -4.02 -14.08
C LEU A 51 -8.21 -2.81 -14.26
N ARG A 52 -8.15 -1.87 -13.32
CA ARG A 52 -9.00 -0.67 -13.34
C ARG A 52 -8.18 0.56 -12.96
N ALA A 53 -8.35 1.62 -13.73
CA ALA A 53 -7.96 2.97 -13.32
C ALA A 53 -8.94 3.45 -12.25
N ILE A 54 -8.42 3.91 -11.12
CA ILE A 54 -9.21 4.43 -10.01
C ILE A 54 -8.82 5.88 -9.73
N ASP A 55 -9.79 6.69 -9.32
CA ASP A 55 -9.54 8.06 -8.90
C ASP A 55 -8.89 8.07 -7.50
N ALA A 56 -7.64 8.51 -7.44
CA ALA A 56 -6.90 8.66 -6.19
C ALA A 56 -7.37 9.85 -5.35
N ALA A 57 -8.11 10.82 -5.94
CA ALA A 57 -8.64 11.97 -5.21
C ALA A 57 -9.85 11.59 -4.32
N LEU A 58 -10.52 10.47 -4.61
CA LEU A 58 -11.66 9.96 -3.84
C LEU A 58 -12.78 10.99 -3.69
N GLY A 59 -12.99 11.82 -4.73
CA GLY A 59 -13.98 12.89 -4.74
C GLY A 59 -13.68 14.06 -3.78
N VAL A 60 -12.43 14.22 -3.33
CA VAL A 60 -11.99 15.33 -2.49
C VAL A 60 -11.04 16.23 -3.28
N ASP A 61 -11.30 17.54 -3.26
CA ASP A 61 -10.52 18.54 -3.98
C ASP A 61 -9.04 18.55 -3.57
N GLY A 62 -8.18 18.85 -4.55
CA GLY A 62 -6.74 18.96 -4.39
C GLY A 62 -5.97 17.73 -4.86
N LEU A 63 -4.64 17.83 -4.83
CA LEU A 63 -3.76 16.76 -5.27
C LEU A 63 -3.80 15.60 -4.26
N PRO A 64 -4.06 14.34 -4.68
CA PRO A 64 -4.04 13.20 -3.79
C PRO A 64 -2.67 13.01 -3.14
N GLN A 65 -2.66 12.63 -1.86
CA GLN A 65 -1.46 12.53 -1.04
C GLN A 65 -1.37 11.20 -0.28
N SER A 66 -0.15 10.71 -0.07
CA SER A 66 0.13 9.38 0.48
C SER A 66 -0.35 9.18 1.92
N GLY A 67 -0.33 10.20 2.78
CA GLY A 67 -0.74 10.09 4.18
C GLY A 67 -2.20 9.68 4.34
N THR A 68 -3.13 10.37 3.65
CA THR A 68 -4.55 9.97 3.60
C THR A 68 -4.79 8.80 2.65
N GLY A 69 -4.13 8.76 1.50
CA GLY A 69 -4.27 7.67 0.52
C GLY A 69 -3.96 6.29 1.09
N HIS A 70 -2.89 6.16 1.89
CA HIS A 70 -2.55 4.89 2.52
C HIS A 70 -3.54 4.48 3.61
N VAL A 71 -4.14 5.44 4.34
CA VAL A 71 -5.23 5.13 5.28
C VAL A 71 -6.43 4.59 4.52
N ALA A 72 -6.79 5.23 3.40
CA ALA A 72 -7.91 4.78 2.58
C ALA A 72 -7.69 3.37 2.03
N LEU A 73 -6.49 3.11 1.49
CA LEU A 73 -6.10 1.82 0.95
C LEU A 73 -6.13 0.71 2.01
N LEU A 74 -5.57 0.97 3.19
CA LEU A 74 -5.41 -0.05 4.23
C LEU A 74 -6.64 -0.24 5.11
N ALA A 75 -7.46 0.79 5.32
CA ALA A 75 -8.64 0.70 6.18
C ALA A 75 -9.97 0.67 5.42
N GLY A 76 -9.97 0.86 4.09
CA GLY A 76 -11.17 0.81 3.27
C GLY A 76 -12.16 1.96 3.52
N VAL A 77 -11.67 3.14 3.92
CA VAL A 77 -12.49 4.33 4.20
C VAL A 77 -12.06 5.51 3.35
N ASN A 78 -12.96 6.47 3.08
CA ASN A 78 -12.57 7.73 2.44
C ASN A 78 -11.82 8.65 3.42
N ALA A 79 -10.55 8.34 3.67
CA ALA A 79 -9.70 9.05 4.61
C ALA A 79 -9.52 10.56 4.32
N PRO A 80 -9.31 11.02 3.07
CA PRO A 80 -9.24 12.46 2.82
C PRO A 80 -10.57 13.16 3.13
N ALA A 81 -11.73 12.53 2.89
CA ALA A 81 -13.02 13.10 3.27
C ALA A 81 -13.18 13.17 4.80
N LEU A 82 -12.82 12.10 5.52
CA LEU A 82 -12.84 12.09 7.00
C LEU A 82 -11.86 13.10 7.61
N HIS A 83 -10.74 13.36 6.95
CA HIS A 83 -9.77 14.37 7.38
C HIS A 83 -10.13 15.80 6.95
N GLY A 84 -10.97 15.93 5.90
CA GLY A 84 -11.35 17.19 5.27
C GLY A 84 -10.37 17.71 4.20
N ARG A 85 -9.31 16.96 3.87
CA ARG A 85 -8.33 17.28 2.83
C ARG A 85 -7.37 16.10 2.59
N HIS A 86 -6.58 16.19 1.52
CA HIS A 86 -5.42 15.33 1.32
C HIS A 86 -4.27 15.68 2.27
N GLN A 87 -3.61 14.68 2.87
CA GLN A 87 -2.44 14.87 3.72
C GLN A 87 -1.22 14.08 3.21
N PRO A 88 -0.03 14.71 3.06
CA PRO A 88 1.20 14.03 2.63
C PRO A 88 1.86 13.19 3.72
N ASN A 89 2.68 12.23 3.27
CA ASN A 89 3.68 11.45 4.02
C ASN A 89 3.13 10.49 5.07
N PHE A 90 2.51 11.02 6.13
CA PHE A 90 2.10 10.25 7.29
C PHE A 90 0.59 10.34 7.51
N PRO A 91 -0.05 9.30 8.06
CA PRO A 91 -1.46 9.36 8.42
C PRO A 91 -1.79 10.53 9.35
N PRO A 92 -2.92 11.22 9.14
CA PRO A 92 -3.47 12.17 10.10
C PRO A 92 -3.56 11.52 11.49
N VAL A 93 -3.14 12.23 12.54
CA VAL A 93 -3.11 11.70 13.91
C VAL A 93 -4.48 11.17 14.33
N ALA A 94 -5.54 11.91 14.00
CA ALA A 94 -6.93 11.56 14.31
C ALA A 94 -7.40 10.24 13.65
N LEU A 95 -6.78 9.84 12.53
CA LEU A 95 -7.16 8.61 11.81
C LEU A 95 -6.30 7.40 12.19
N ARG A 96 -5.27 7.55 13.02
CA ARG A 96 -4.39 6.44 13.42
C ARG A 96 -5.10 5.35 14.22
N PRO A 97 -5.98 5.67 15.21
CA PRO A 97 -6.74 4.64 15.91
C PRO A 97 -7.63 3.84 14.95
N LEU A 98 -8.33 4.53 14.05
CA LEU A 98 -9.14 3.90 13.00
C LEU A 98 -8.30 2.94 12.15
N LEU A 99 -7.13 3.39 11.70
CA LEU A 99 -6.22 2.56 10.90
C LEU A 99 -5.73 1.33 11.67
N ALA A 100 -5.40 1.47 12.96
CA ALA A 100 -4.97 0.37 13.81
C ALA A 100 -6.07 -0.68 14.05
N GLU A 101 -7.33 -0.24 14.12
CA GLU A 101 -8.49 -1.09 14.45
C GLU A 101 -9.19 -1.70 13.23
N ARG A 102 -9.04 -1.10 12.05
CA ARG A 102 -9.81 -1.48 10.85
C ARG A 102 -8.94 -1.83 9.64
N SER A 103 -7.63 -1.93 9.80
CA SER A 103 -6.76 -2.30 8.68
C SER A 103 -7.13 -3.64 8.06
N LEU A 104 -6.78 -3.85 6.79
CA LEU A 104 -6.86 -5.14 6.10
C LEU A 104 -6.17 -6.25 6.92
N PHE A 105 -5.05 -5.93 7.59
CA PHE A 105 -4.38 -6.88 8.49
C PHE A 105 -5.25 -7.27 9.69
N ARG A 106 -5.88 -6.29 10.33
CA ARG A 106 -6.74 -6.51 11.50
C ARG A 106 -7.99 -7.31 11.12
N GLN A 107 -8.62 -6.96 10.00
CA GLN A 107 -9.79 -7.68 9.47
C GLN A 107 -9.43 -9.13 9.12
N ALA A 108 -8.33 -9.36 8.40
CA ALA A 108 -7.88 -10.72 8.04
C ALA A 108 -7.56 -11.58 9.27
N ARG A 109 -6.92 -11.01 10.30
CA ARG A 109 -6.68 -11.70 11.56
C ARG A 109 -7.98 -12.05 12.30
N GLN A 110 -8.93 -11.12 12.36
CA GLN A 110 -10.23 -11.36 12.99
C GLN A 110 -11.04 -12.45 12.28
N ALA A 111 -10.85 -12.60 10.97
CA ALA A 111 -11.39 -13.70 10.19
C ALA A 111 -10.63 -15.04 10.38
N GLY A 112 -9.62 -15.10 11.26
CA GLY A 112 -8.87 -16.33 11.56
C GLY A 112 -7.76 -16.66 10.56
N HIS A 113 -7.38 -15.73 9.68
CA HIS A 113 -6.30 -15.96 8.73
C HIS A 113 -4.91 -15.70 9.34
N ALA A 114 -3.92 -16.45 8.87
CA ALA A 114 -2.52 -16.11 9.07
C ALA A 114 -2.15 -14.90 8.22
N VAL A 115 -1.55 -13.89 8.84
CA VAL A 115 -1.23 -12.60 8.20
C VAL A 115 0.23 -12.28 8.44
N ALA A 116 0.92 -11.81 7.40
CA ALA A 116 2.28 -11.29 7.51
C ALA A 116 2.37 -9.94 6.79
N PHE A 117 3.06 -8.99 7.41
CA PHE A 117 3.58 -7.83 6.72
C PHE A 117 5.03 -8.13 6.32
N ALA A 118 5.28 -8.21 5.01
CA ALA A 118 6.52 -8.78 4.50
C ALA A 118 7.73 -7.84 4.60
N ASN A 119 7.53 -6.53 4.69
CA ASN A 119 8.61 -5.54 4.67
C ASN A 119 9.53 -5.69 5.89
N ALA A 120 10.83 -5.68 5.65
CA ALA A 120 11.86 -5.65 6.69
C ALA A 120 12.13 -4.22 7.17
N PHE A 121 12.43 -4.09 8.46
CA PHE A 121 12.80 -2.84 9.11
C PHE A 121 14.18 -2.96 9.75
N SER A 122 15.03 -1.97 9.49
CA SER A 122 16.38 -1.93 10.06
C SER A 122 16.38 -1.35 11.48
N PRO A 123 17.40 -1.64 12.30
CA PRO A 123 17.59 -0.95 13.58
C PRO A 123 17.63 0.58 13.44
N GLY A 124 18.24 1.09 12.35
CA GLY A 124 18.31 2.53 12.06
C GLY A 124 16.93 3.16 11.82
N TYR A 125 15.98 2.43 11.22
CA TYR A 125 14.60 2.89 11.11
C TYR A 125 13.98 3.10 12.50
N TRP A 126 14.12 2.13 13.40
CA TRP A 126 13.58 2.20 14.75
C TRP A 126 14.22 3.31 15.58
N GLN A 127 15.55 3.44 15.50
CA GLN A 127 16.27 4.56 16.13
C GLN A 127 15.77 5.91 15.62
N ALA A 128 15.48 6.04 14.32
CA ALA A 128 14.93 7.27 13.75
C ALA A 128 13.51 7.58 14.27
N ILE A 129 12.69 6.56 14.53
CA ILE A 129 11.37 6.72 15.19
C ILE A 129 11.55 7.20 16.64
N GLU A 130 12.43 6.55 17.41
CA GLU A 130 12.66 6.87 18.83
C GLU A 130 13.17 8.30 19.01
N THR A 131 14.12 8.70 18.17
CA THR A 131 14.69 10.06 18.12
C THR A 131 13.78 11.09 17.42
N ARG A 132 12.56 10.71 17.04
CA ARG A 132 11.54 11.55 16.38
C ARG A 132 11.98 12.15 15.04
N ARG A 133 13.02 11.62 14.41
CA ARG A 133 13.43 11.97 13.03
C ARG A 133 12.47 11.40 11.99
N LEU A 134 11.84 10.27 12.30
CA LEU A 134 10.79 9.66 11.49
C LEU A 134 9.52 9.48 12.31
N ARG A 135 8.42 9.24 11.60
CA ARG A 135 7.14 8.82 12.17
C ARG A 135 6.77 7.46 11.60
N ARG A 136 5.92 6.72 12.31
CA ARG A 136 5.38 5.45 11.81
C ARG A 136 4.58 5.70 10.54
N SER A 137 4.82 4.90 9.52
CA SER A 137 4.03 4.90 8.29
C SER A 137 2.63 4.32 8.54
N ALA A 138 1.73 4.49 7.57
CA ALA A 138 0.41 3.86 7.61
C ALA A 138 0.49 2.33 7.74
N SER A 139 1.38 1.69 6.97
CA SER A 139 1.58 0.24 7.01
C SER A 139 2.09 -0.25 8.36
N VAL A 140 3.01 0.49 9.01
CA VAL A 140 3.50 0.16 10.36
C VAL A 140 2.40 0.27 11.40
N ILE A 141 1.63 1.38 11.39
CA ILE A 141 0.49 1.56 12.31
C ILE A 141 -0.55 0.44 12.12
N ALA A 142 -0.87 0.11 10.87
CA ALA A 142 -1.82 -0.94 10.54
C ALA A 142 -1.36 -2.33 11.01
N ALA A 143 -0.07 -2.64 10.85
CA ALA A 143 0.52 -3.92 11.24
C ALA A 143 0.63 -4.06 12.76
N GLU A 144 1.15 -3.04 13.46
CA GLU A 144 1.20 -3.02 14.93
C GLU A 144 -0.21 -3.09 15.53
N GLY A 145 -1.19 -2.37 14.97
CA GLY A 145 -2.59 -2.40 15.42
C GLY A 145 -3.30 -3.75 15.22
N ALA A 146 -2.78 -4.57 14.29
CA ALA A 146 -3.18 -5.96 14.11
C ALA A 146 -2.36 -6.94 14.97
N GLY A 147 -1.41 -6.46 15.79
CA GLY A 147 -0.54 -7.29 16.62
C GLY A 147 0.43 -8.13 15.79
N LEU A 148 0.83 -7.65 14.60
CA LEU A 148 1.82 -8.33 13.78
C LEU A 148 3.24 -8.05 14.27
N GLN A 149 4.07 -9.08 14.24
CA GLN A 149 5.52 -8.92 14.39
C GLN A 149 6.08 -8.31 13.10
N LEU A 150 6.81 -7.22 13.23
CA LEU A 150 7.48 -6.55 12.11
C LEU A 150 8.80 -7.25 11.82
N ARG A 151 9.08 -7.48 10.54
CA ARG A 151 10.24 -8.26 10.12
C ARG A 151 11.52 -7.46 10.26
N THR A 152 12.60 -8.15 10.58
CA THR A 152 13.93 -7.55 10.76
C THR A 152 14.86 -7.85 9.58
N LEU A 153 16.09 -7.37 9.65
CA LEU A 153 17.13 -7.71 8.67
C LEU A 153 17.55 -9.19 8.75
N GLU A 154 17.44 -9.81 9.94
CA GLU A 154 17.67 -11.25 10.11
C GLU A 154 16.59 -12.07 9.40
N ASP A 155 15.34 -11.63 9.46
CA ASP A 155 14.26 -12.25 8.69
C ASP A 155 14.48 -12.10 7.18
N LEU A 156 14.97 -10.95 6.73
CA LEU A 156 15.32 -10.72 5.33
C LEU A 156 16.44 -11.66 4.89
N ALA A 157 17.54 -11.75 5.66
CA ALA A 157 18.66 -12.64 5.38
C ALA A 157 18.24 -14.13 5.32
N ALA A 158 17.22 -14.50 6.10
CA ALA A 158 16.67 -15.85 6.12
C ALA A 158 15.51 -16.09 5.12
N GLY A 159 15.24 -15.15 4.21
CA GLY A 159 14.20 -15.30 3.18
C GLY A 159 12.76 -15.22 3.70
N ARG A 160 12.54 -14.63 4.88
CA ARG A 160 11.22 -14.47 5.53
C ARG A 160 10.67 -13.05 5.45
N ALA A 161 11.37 -12.14 4.78
CA ALA A 161 10.98 -10.75 4.58
C ALA A 161 11.37 -10.24 3.18
N LEU A 162 10.91 -9.05 2.84
CA LEU A 162 11.18 -8.33 1.59
C LEU A 162 11.73 -6.94 1.88
N SER A 163 12.57 -6.41 0.98
CA SER A 163 13.10 -5.05 1.03
C SER A 163 12.73 -4.26 -0.21
#